data_AF-A0A8X7C7Z9-F1
#
_entry.id   AF-A0A8X7C7Z9-F1
#
_cell.length_a   1.000
_cell.length_b   1.000
_cell.length_c   1.000
_cell.angle_alpha   90.00
_cell.angle_beta   90.00
_cell.angle_gamma   90.00
#
_symmetry.space_group_name_H-M   'P 1'
#
loop_
_entity.id
_entity.type
_entity.pdbx_description
1 polymer ?
#
loop_
_entity_poly.entity_id
_entity_poly.type
_entity_poly.pdbx_seq_one_letter_code
_entity_poly.pdbx_strand_id
1 'polypeptide(L)' 'VKGIKGLRVVDASVMPMFPAGNTFASTLMIAEKASDLIKDASVIVRVREKKLPQFESGIIKDSYTF' A
#
# COMPACT_ATOMS: atom_id res chain seq x y z
N VAL A 1 -15.60 5.36 0.70
CA VAL A 1 -16.63 4.30 0.54
C VAL A 1 -17.99 4.95 0.47
N LYS A 2 -18.87 4.54 -0.44
CA LYS A 2 -20.18 5.20 -0.59
C LYS A 2 -21.01 5.00 0.68
N GLY A 3 -21.56 6.08 1.24
CA GLY A 3 -22.45 6.04 2.40
C GLY A 3 -21.79 5.95 3.78
N ILE A 4 -20.46 5.80 3.90
CA ILE A 4 -19.77 5.66 5.20
C ILE A 4 -18.77 6.80 5.38
N LYS A 5 -18.94 7.58 6.46
CA LYS A 5 -18.03 8.69 6.81
C LYS A 5 -16.71 8.14 7.37
N GLY A 6 -15.59 8.72 6.94
CA GLY A 6 -14.26 8.37 7.46
C GLY A 6 -13.66 7.06 6.95
N LEU A 7 -14.43 6.22 6.25
CA LEU A 7 -13.94 4.94 5.69
C LEU A 7 -13.42 5.10 4.26
N ARG A 8 -12.18 4.66 4.05
CA ARG A 8 -11.44 4.71 2.78
C ARG A 8 -10.88 3.32 2.45
N VAL A 9 -10.92 2.96 1.17
CA VAL A 9 -10.22 1.77 0.64
C VAL A 9 -8.99 2.30 -0.08
N VAL A 10 -7.82 1.69 0.17
CA VAL A 10 -6.52 2.15 -0.34
C VAL A 10 -5.72 0.91 -0.75
N ASP A 11 -6.08 0.33 -1.89
CA ASP A 11 -5.43 -0.85 -2.46
C ASP A 11 -5.62 -0.87 -3.98
N ALA A 12 -5.25 -1.98 -4.63
CA ALA A 12 -5.43 -2.14 -6.06
C ALA A 12 -6.89 -2.13 -6.54
N SER A 13 -7.85 -2.47 -5.67
CA SER A 13 -9.27 -2.58 -6.04
C SER A 13 -9.92 -1.24 -6.38
N VAL A 14 -9.29 -0.13 -5.99
CA VAL A 14 -9.78 1.22 -6.31
C VAL A 14 -9.42 1.67 -7.72
N MET A 15 -8.53 0.95 -8.41
CA MET A 15 -8.11 1.29 -9.77
C MET A 15 -9.31 1.13 -10.73
N PRO A 16 -9.71 2.18 -11.47
CA PRO A 16 -10.87 2.11 -12.36
C PRO A 16 -10.58 1.28 -13.63
N MET A 17 -9.31 1.13 -13.98
CA MET A 17 -8.82 0.35 -15.10
C MET A 17 -7.46 -0.23 -14.73
N PHE A 18 -7.10 -1.36 -15.35
CA PHE A 18 -5.79 -1.95 -15.16
C PHE A 18 -4.68 -1.01 -15.66
N PRO A 19 -3.62 -0.77 -14.87
CA PRO A 19 -2.47 -0.03 -15.33
C PRO A 19 -1.72 -0.86 -16.39
N ALA A 20 -1.11 -0.18 -17.36
CA ALA A 20 -0.18 -0.82 -18.28
C ALA A 20 1.10 -1.19 -17.51
N GLY A 21 1.21 -2.44 -17.08
CA GLY A 21 2.37 -2.97 -16.34
C GLY A 21 2.00 -3.64 -15.02
N ASN A 22 2.99 -3.79 -14.14
CA ASN A 22 2.81 -4.42 -12.84
C ASN A 22 2.01 -3.51 -11.89
N THR A 23 0.99 -4.07 -11.24
CA THR A 23 0.12 -3.37 -10.29
C THR A 23 0.83 -2.91 -9.03
N PHE A 24 2.02 -3.45 -8.72
CA PHE A 24 2.79 -3.09 -7.53
C PHE A 24 3.12 -1.61 -7.48
N ALA A 25 3.65 -1.04 -8.56
CA ALA A 25 4.02 0.37 -8.61
C ALA A 25 2.78 1.26 -8.43
N SER A 26 1.70 0.98 -9.15
CA SER A 26 0.44 1.73 -9.04
C SER A 26 -0.17 1.63 -7.64
N THR A 27 -0.11 0.46 -7.01
CA THR A 27 -0.62 0.25 -5.65
C THR A 27 0.17 1.05 -4.62
N LEU A 28 1.51 1.06 -4.73
CA LEU A 28 2.35 1.89 -3.86
C LEU A 28 2.06 3.38 -4.04
N MET A 29 1.91 3.86 -5.26
CA MET A 29 1.58 5.28 -5.54
C MET A 29 0.23 5.69 -4.93
N ILE A 30 -0.78 4.81 -5.02
CA ILE A 30 -2.09 5.04 -4.39
C ILE A 30 -1.95 5.11 -2.87
N ALA A 31 -1.19 4.20 -2.26
CA ALA A 31 -0.96 4.17 -0.83
C ALA A 31 -0.22 5.41 -0.31
N GLU A 32 0.81 5.86 -1.03
CA GLU A 32 1.57 7.07 -0.71
C GLU A 32 0.66 8.29 -0.75
N LYS A 33 -0.08 8.49 -1.85
CA LYS A 33 -1.01 9.61 -1.98
C LYS A 33 -2.10 9.58 -0.90
N ALA A 34 -2.64 8.41 -0.58
CA ALA A 34 -3.66 8.26 0.44
C ALA A 34 -3.13 8.55 1.85
N SER A 35 -1.87 8.20 2.15
CA SER A 35 -1.21 8.55 3.41
C SER A 35 -1.26 10.05 3.64
N ASP A 36 -0.91 10.85 2.63
CA ASP A 36 -0.92 12.32 2.73
C ASP A 36 -2.34 12.85 2.94
N LEU A 37 -3.30 12.38 2.15
CA LEU A 37 -4.71 12.78 2.31
C LEU A 37 -5.30 12.40 3.68
N ILE A 38 -4.83 11.30 4.29
CA ILE A 38 -5.26 10.88 5.62
C ILE A 38 -4.60 11.74 6.70
N LYS A 39 -3.30 12.05 6.55
CA LYS A 39 -2.54 12.94 7.44
C LYS A 39 -3.14 14.34 7.46
N ASP A 40 -3.44 14.91 6.30
CA ASP A 40 -4.01 16.25 6.18
C ASP A 40 -5.43 16.33 6.78
N ALA A 41 -6.16 15.22 6.77
CA ALA A 41 -7.52 15.15 7.28
C ALA A 41 -7.64 14.79 8.78
N SER A 42 -6.55 14.42 9.47
CA SER A 42 -6.62 13.79 10.79
C SER A 42 -5.63 14.37 11.81
N VAL A 43 -6.05 14.51 13.08
CA VAL A 43 -5.13 14.60 14.22
C VAL A 43 -4.55 13.20 14.45
N ILE A 44 -3.33 12.96 13.99
CA ILE A 44 -2.71 11.64 14.12
C ILE A 44 -2.15 11.44 15.53
N VAL A 45 -2.64 10.41 16.21
CA VAL A 45 -1.99 9.83 17.38
C VAL A 45 -0.81 9.00 16.88
N ARG A 46 0.41 9.37 17.28
CA ARG A 46 1.63 8.62 16.92
C ARG A 46 1.60 7.23 17.56
N VAL A 47 1.34 6.22 16.75
CA VAL A 47 1.59 4.82 17.10
C VAL A 47 3.11 4.63 17.12
N ARG A 48 3.64 4.02 18.18
CA ARG A 48 5.09 3.76 18.29
C ARG A 48 5.57 2.99 17.06
N GLU A 49 6.62 3.48 16.39
CA GLU A 49 7.22 2.79 15.26
C GLU A 49 7.79 1.45 15.73
N LYS A 50 7.25 0.37 15.16
CA LYS A 50 7.82 -0.97 15.31
C LYS A 50 8.74 -1.19 14.12
N LYS A 51 10.05 -1.32 14.36
CA LYS A 51 11.02 -1.61 13.30
C LYS A 51 10.65 -2.94 12.65
N LEU A 52 10.26 -2.90 11.37
CA LEU A 52 10.00 -4.10 10.59
C LEU A 52 11.33 -4.84 10.38
N PRO A 53 11.37 -6.18 10.47
CA PRO A 53 12.56 -6.94 10.13
C PRO A 53 12.90 -6.69 8.66
N GLN A 54 14.13 -6.25 8.41
CA GLN A 54 14.67 -6.13 7.06
C GLN A 54 15.04 -7.53 6.61
N PHE A 55 14.33 -8.06 5.62
CA PHE A 55 14.78 -9.26 4.92
C PHE A 55 15.84 -8.83 3.91
N GLU A 56 17.11 -9.04 4.26
CA GLU A 56 18.20 -9.01 3.28
C GLU A 56 18.00 -10.16 2.29
N SER A 57 18.21 -9.88 1.01
CA SER A 57 18.00 -10.81 -0.10
C SER A 57 18.96 -12.00 -0.02
N GLY A 58 18.59 -12.99 0.78
CA GLY A 58 19.06 -14.36 0.62
C GLY A 58 18.36 -14.93 -0.61
N ILE A 59 19.09 -15.01 -1.71
CA ILE A 59 18.66 -15.68 -2.94
C ILE A 59 18.25 -17.12 -2.56
N ILE A 60 16.94 -17.41 -2.50
CA ILE A 60 16.46 -18.79 -2.59
C ILE A 60 16.43 -19.10 -4.08
N LYS A 61 17.49 -19.73 -4.56
CA LYS A 61 17.70 -20.05 -5.98
C LYS A 61 17.15 -21.42 -6.39
N ASP A 62 16.37 -22.07 -5.54
CA ASP A 62 15.84 -23.40 -5.80
C ASP A 62 14.32 -23.43 -5.54
N SER A 63 13.60 -24.07 -6.45
CA SER A 63 12.15 -24.28 -6.53
C SER A 63 11.34 -23.17 -7.22
N TYR A 64 10.60 -23.61 -8.25
CA TYR A 64 9.74 -22.86 -9.19
C TYR A 64 10.38 -22.35 -10.48
N THR A 65 11.07 -23.27 -11.17
CA THR A 65 11.12 -23.29 -12.64
C THR A 65 10.41 -24.57 -13.10
N PHE A 66 9.41 -24.44 -13.98
CA PHE A 66 9.19 -25.44 -15.03
C PHE A 66 10.07 -25.03 -16.21
#